data_AF-A0A2M7B5B0-F1
#
_entry.id   AF-A0A2M7B5B0-F1
#
_cell.length_a   1.000
_cell.length_b   1.000
_cell.length_c   1.000
_cell.angle_alpha   90.00
_cell.angle_beta   90.00
_cell.angle_gamma   90.00
#
_symmetry.space_group_name_H-M   'P 1'
#
loop_
_entity.id
_entity.type
_entity.pdbx_description
1 polymer ?
#
loop_
_entity_poly.entity_id
_entity_poly.type
_entity_poly.pdbx_seq_one_letter_code
_entity_poly.pdbx_strand_id
1 'polypeptide(L)'
;REHGKKVIGVISLAEILNLVGKVFITIAIATGYVTLVNALSSVQPFFVLLFAVILSIFYPSIIKEELNKPIIVQKLVAIILMFIGAILTT
;
A
#
# COMPACT_ATOMS: atom_id res chain seq x y z
N ARG A 1 -3.13 -23.47 -21.51
CA ARG A 1 -3.75 -23.87 -20.22
C ARG A 1 -2.77 -23.86 -19.03
N GLU A 2 -1.44 -23.78 -19.24
CA GLU A 2 -0.43 -23.77 -18.16
C GLU A 2 -0.38 -22.48 -17.31
N HIS A 3 -0.69 -21.31 -17.88
CA HIS A 3 -0.64 -20.04 -17.16
C HIS A 3 -1.67 -19.94 -16.02
N GLY A 4 -2.77 -20.70 -16.09
CA GLY A 4 -3.83 -20.67 -15.07
C GLY A 4 -3.33 -21.13 -13.70
N LYS A 5 -2.52 -22.20 -13.64
CA LYS A 5 -2.00 -22.71 -12.35
C LYS A 5 -1.01 -21.75 -11.69
N LYS A 6 -0.17 -21.07 -12.48
CA LYS A 6 0.79 -20.06 -11.98
C LYS A 6 0.07 -18.82 -11.47
N VAL A 7 -0.95 -18.33 -12.20
CA VAL A 7 -1.74 -17.17 -11.78
C VAL A 7 -2.53 -17.47 -10.51
N ILE A 8 -3.16 -18.64 -10.42
CA ILE A 8 -3.87 -19.07 -9.21
C ILE A 8 -2.92 -19.13 -8.01
N GLY A 9 -1.70 -19.67 -8.18
CA GLY A 9 -0.70 -19.71 -7.11
C GLY A 9 -0.32 -18.32 -6.59
N VAL A 10 -0.12 -17.35 -7.48
CA VAL A 10 0.21 -15.96 -7.09
C VAL A 10 -0.97 -15.29 -6.39
N ILE A 11 -2.20 -15.48 -6.89
CA ILE A 11 -3.42 -14.94 -6.28
C ILE A 11 -3.62 -15.52 -4.88
N SER A 12 -3.44 -16.84 -4.71
CA SER A 12 -3.56 -17.47 -3.40
C SER A 12 -2.57 -16.92 -2.39
N LEU A 13 -1.32 -16.67 -2.81
CA LEU A 13 -0.32 -16.06 -1.94
C LEU A 13 -0.71 -14.63 -1.53
N ALA A 14 -1.21 -13.84 -2.48
CA ALA A 14 -1.70 -12.48 -2.23
C ALA A 14 -2.89 -12.47 -1.27
N GLU A 15 -3.81 -13.43 -1.41
CA GLU A 15 -4.98 -13.55 -0.54
C GLU A 15 -4.58 -13.92 0.89
N ILE A 16 -3.60 -14.81 1.06
CA ILE A 16 -3.05 -15.14 2.38
C ILE A 16 -2.46 -13.90 3.05
N LEU A 17 -1.65 -13.12 2.32
CA LEU A 17 -1.10 -11.85 2.83
C LEU A 17 -2.21 -10.86 3.21
N ASN A 18 -3.28 -10.78 2.41
CA ASN A 18 -4.43 -9.92 2.70
C ASN A 18 -5.14 -10.34 4.00
N LEU A 19 -5.39 -11.65 4.16
CA LEU A 19 -6.01 -12.22 5.35
C LEU A 19 -5.18 -11.95 6.61
N VAL A 20 -3.87 -12.18 6.54
CA VAL A 20 -2.94 -11.90 7.64
C VAL A 20 -2.97 -10.42 8.02
N GLY A 21 -2.94 -9.52 7.02
CA GLY A 21 -3.06 -8.08 7.24
C GLY A 21 -4.36 -7.69 7.93
N LYS A 22 -5.49 -8.26 7.51
CA LYS A 22 -6.80 -8.02 8.16
C LYS A 22 -6.82 -8.49 9.61
N VAL A 23 -6.28 -9.68 9.90
CA VAL A 23 -6.21 -10.19 11.28
C VAL A 23 -5.41 -9.23 12.17
N PHE A 24 -4.27 -8.70 11.69
CA PHE A 24 -3.50 -7.72 12.45
C PHE A 24 -4.27 -6.43 12.72
N ILE A 25 -5.00 -5.89 11.72
CA ILE A 25 -5.85 -4.72 11.91
C ILE A 25 -6.96 -5.00 12.92
N THR A 26 -7.61 -6.16 12.84
CA THR A 26 -8.65 -6.56 13.81
C THR A 26 -8.08 -6.64 15.24
N ILE A 27 -6.89 -7.20 15.42
CA ILE A 27 -6.22 -7.23 16.73
C ILE A 27 -5.92 -5.81 17.21
N ALA A 28 -5.39 -4.94 16.35
CA ALA A 28 -5.07 -3.56 16.68
C ALA A 28 -6.33 -2.75 17.07
N ILE A 29 -7.45 -2.95 16.37
CA ILE A 29 -8.75 -2.36 16.70
C ILE A 29 -9.25 -2.88 18.05
N ALA A 30 -9.06 -4.18 18.35
CA ALA A 30 -9.50 -4.79 19.60
C ALA A 30 -8.68 -4.33 20.82
N THR A 31 -7.43 -3.91 20.64
CA THR A 31 -6.53 -3.46 21.72
C THR A 31 -6.37 -1.94 21.81
N GLY A 32 -6.78 -1.19 20.79
CA GLY A 32 -6.58 0.25 20.71
C GLY A 32 -7.83 1.04 20.31
N TYR A 33 -7.65 2.34 20.09
CA TYR A 33 -8.73 3.20 19.62
C TYR A 33 -9.01 2.94 18.13
N VAL A 34 -10.22 2.49 17.84
CA VAL A 34 -10.69 2.18 16.48
C VAL A 34 -10.45 3.34 15.51
N THR A 35 -10.68 4.58 15.95
CA THR A 35 -10.48 5.79 15.14
C THR A 35 -9.03 5.96 14.70
N LEU A 36 -8.07 5.74 15.61
CA LEU A 36 -6.65 5.90 15.32
C LEU A 36 -6.14 4.81 14.37
N VAL A 37 -6.59 3.56 14.56
CA VAL A 37 -6.22 2.44 13.69
C VAL A 37 -6.79 2.62 12.27
N ASN A 38 -8.02 3.13 12.17
CA ASN A 38 -8.62 3.45 10.87
C ASN A 38 -7.94 4.66 10.19
N ALA A 39 -7.58 5.71 10.95
CA ALA A 39 -6.82 6.83 10.41
C ALA A 39 -5.46 6.39 9.84
N LEU A 40 -4.76 5.49 10.52
CA LEU A 40 -3.52 4.86 10.02
C LEU A 40 -3.76 4.03 8.76
N SER A 41 -4.89 3.32 8.67
CA SER A 41 -5.25 2.54 7.48
C SER A 41 -5.49 3.45 6.26
N SER A 42 -5.99 4.67 6.45
CA SER A 42 -6.07 5.69 5.39
C SER A 42 -4.69 6.11 4.86
N VAL A 43 -3.62 5.89 5.61
CA VAL A 43 -2.23 6.14 5.19
C VAL A 43 -1.65 4.96 4.40
N GLN A 44 -2.35 3.82 4.26
CA GLN A 44 -1.86 2.65 3.53
C GLN A 44 -1.39 2.93 2.08
N PRO A 45 -2.10 3.76 1.27
CA PRO A 45 -1.64 4.09 -0.08
C PRO A 45 -0.25 4.73 -0.15
N PHE A 46 0.18 5.42 0.92
CA PHE A 46 1.51 6.02 1.04
C PHE A 46 2.57 4.93 1.08
N PHE A 47 2.35 3.89 1.89
CA PHE A 47 3.26 2.75 1.98
C PHE A 47 3.31 1.96 0.67
N VAL A 48 2.16 1.80 -0.02
CA VAL A 48 2.13 1.17 -1.36
C VAL A 48 2.98 1.98 -2.35
N LEU A 49 2.83 3.30 -2.36
CA LEU A 49 3.62 4.20 -3.20
C LEU A 49 5.11 4.15 -2.84
N LEU A 50 5.45 4.17 -1.55
CA LEU A 50 6.81 4.10 -1.05
C LEU A 50 7.48 2.79 -1.47
N PHE A 51 6.81 1.66 -1.25
CA PHE A 51 7.34 0.36 -1.67
C PHE A 51 7.44 0.26 -3.19
N ALA A 52 6.46 0.77 -3.95
CA ALA A 52 6.54 0.81 -5.41
C ALA A 52 7.75 1.60 -5.90
N VAL A 53 8.06 2.75 -5.30
CA VAL A 53 9.26 3.55 -5.61
C VAL A 53 10.54 2.79 -5.29
N ILE A 54 10.64 2.20 -4.08
CA ILE A 54 11.81 1.44 -3.66
C ILE A 54 12.04 0.24 -4.60
N LEU A 55 10.97 -0.51 -4.92
CA LEU A 55 11.04 -1.64 -5.84
C LEU A 55 11.36 -1.21 -7.27
N SER A 56 10.89 -0.04 -7.70
CA SER A 56 11.22 0.48 -9.04
C SER A 56 12.69 0.88 -9.17
N ILE A 57 13.33 1.34 -8.10
CA ILE A 57 14.78 1.64 -8.10
C ILE A 57 15.58 0.33 -8.14
N PHE A 58 15.17 -0.70 -7.39
CA PHE A 58 15.89 -1.98 -7.32
C PHE A 58 15.63 -2.91 -8.52
N TYR A 59 14.42 -2.90 -9.08
CA TYR A 59 13.97 -3.76 -10.18
C TYR A 59 13.22 -2.92 -11.27
N PRO A 60 13.92 -2.03 -11.98
CA PRO A 60 13.34 -1.14 -12.99
C PRO A 60 12.74 -1.88 -14.21
N SER A 61 13.03 -3.18 -14.36
CA SER A 61 12.50 -4.00 -15.45
C SER A 61 11.10 -4.56 -15.17
N ILE A 62 10.67 -4.67 -13.90
CA ILE A 62 9.35 -5.17 -13.49
C ILE A 62 8.37 -4.01 -13.27
N ILE A 63 8.84 -2.91 -12.69
CA ILE A 63 8.04 -1.71 -12.45
C ILE A 63 8.72 -0.55 -13.19
N LYS A 64 8.15 -0.16 -14.32
CA LYS A 64 8.57 1.04 -15.06
C LYS A 64 7.98 2.27 -14.35
N GLU A 65 8.48 2.65 -13.18
CA GLU A 65 8.16 4.01 -12.72
C GLU A 65 8.94 5.01 -13.57
N GLU A 66 8.19 5.76 -14.35
CA GLU A 66 8.69 6.95 -15.04
C GLU A 66 9.08 7.98 -13.96
N LEU A 67 10.38 8.04 -13.62
CA LEU A 67 10.95 9.06 -12.73
C LEU A 67 11.03 10.43 -13.44
N ASN A 68 9.94 10.83 -14.10
CA ASN A 68 9.85 12.13 -14.74
C ASN A 68 9.57 13.17 -13.64
N LYS A 69 10.29 14.30 -13.66
CA LYS A 69 10.16 15.38 -12.66
C LYS A 69 8.70 15.76 -12.30
N PRO A 70 7.75 15.88 -13.24
CA PRO A 70 6.35 16.17 -12.90
C PRO A 70 5.65 15.06 -12.08
N ILE A 71 6.03 13.79 -12.29
CA ILE A 71 5.43 12.64 -11.60
C ILE A 71 5.87 12.60 -10.13
N ILE A 72 7.13 12.97 -9.86
CA ILE A 72 7.65 13.09 -8.49
C ILE A 72 6.90 14.18 -7.71
N VAL A 73 6.63 15.32 -8.35
CA VAL A 73 5.85 16.41 -7.73
C VAL A 73 4.42 15.97 -7.44
N GLN A 74 3.77 15.26 -8.37
CA GLN A 74 2.43 14.72 -8.17
C GLN A 74 2.38 13.71 -7.03
N LYS A 75 3.40 12.85 -6.90
CA LYS A 75 3.55 11.93 -5.77
C LYS A 75 3.68 12.69 -4.46
N LEU A 76 4.51 13.73 -4.40
CA LEU A 76 4.68 14.56 -3.19
C LEU A 76 3.37 15.24 -2.76
N VAL A 77 2.60 15.78 -3.71
CA VAL A 77 1.29 16.38 -3.45
C VAL A 77 0.28 15.34 -2.93
N ALA A 78 0.27 14.14 -3.49
CA ALA A 78 -0.57 13.04 -3.00
C ALA A 78 -0.22 12.62 -1.57
N ILE A 79 1.08 12.57 -1.23
CA ILE A 79 1.57 12.29 0.13
C ILE A 79 1.07 13.37 1.10
N ILE A 80 1.20 14.65 0.75
CA ILE A 80 0.75 15.77 1.59
C ILE A 80 -0.77 15.70 1.79
N LEU A 81 -1.54 15.45 0.74
CA LEU A 81 -3.00 15.26 0.80
C LEU A 81 -3.41 14.10 1.72
N MET A 82 -2.66 12.99 1.69
CA MET A 82 -2.90 11.86 2.59
C MET A 82 -2.68 12.23 4.06
N PHE A 83 -1.60 12.95 4.38
CA PHE A 83 -1.34 13.41 5.74
C PHE A 83 -2.41 14.39 6.22
N ILE A 84 -2.88 15.30 5.35
CA ILE A 84 -4.00 16.20 5.65
C ILE A 84 -5.27 15.40 5.95
N GLY A 85 -5.59 14.40 5.14
CA GLY A 85 -6.75 13.53 5.38
C GLY A 85 -6.64 12.74 6.69
N ALA A 86 -5.46 12.24 7.03
CA ALA A 86 -5.22 11.53 8.28
C ALA A 86 -5.37 12.43 9.51
N ILE A 87 -4.86 13.67 9.44
CA ILE A 87 -5.00 14.67 10.51
C ILE A 87 -6.46 15.12 10.65
N LEU A 88 -7.18 15.31 9.55
CA LEU A 88 -8.59 15.72 9.58
C LEU A 88 -9.53 14.62 10.12
N THR A 89 -9.12 13.34 9.99
CA THR A 89 -9.89 12.19 10.48
C THR A 89 -9.58 11.85 11.96
N THR A 90 -8.48 12.37 12.50
CA THR A 90 -8.08 12.20 13.91
C THR A 90 -8.66 13.32 14.77
#